data_AF-A0A9E8ZAK7-F1
#
_entry.id   AF-A0A9E8ZAK7-F1
#
_cell.length_a   1.000
_cell.length_b   1.000
_cell.length_c   1.000
_cell.angle_alpha   90.00
_cell.angle_beta   90.00
_cell.angle_gamma   90.00
#
_symmetry.space_group_name_H-M   'P 1'
#
loop_
_entity.id
_entity.type
_entity.pdbx_description
1 polymer ?
#
loop_
_entity_poly.entity_id
_entity_poly.type
_entity_poly.pdbx_seq_one_letter_code
_entity_poly.pdbx_strand_id
1 'polypeptide(L)'
;MEEQNFNTDNEKRDLVDADAAVDTSVIEASKTESTGTSVQKSDFEAALDASLADDDHNHAKPEDHNHAKPEGAGNPANHTSLGDVTVIRTLNAANIKADTSLRDNLGRRGDLMMPGSGKNTVIGSGDSDIIVGIGGGFNTITTGTGSDTIVLGAETTNRVFDFDPSKDKLAIYSDLDPNNIVIAQGKNPGKGGIDQPLDSVNNALVIDKSSGHILASLTFTQASAINDNAISKIDEAALASLDSVRFNVQEGSGKLTGTRRSDKLVGGAGDDFLYVGDNGFRIVNARGDGPGEFPFPNDSPGTTNLRADLKGGVLRINGNYRNFDGAPLFSQGETAIDEKAVILNGSDPQALINGFLQVPQDSEGNPISGTHLHFSPAGDSRGNFADATVERYLTNTPLNKKAGRISGEFELSPEEQAAFLAGNFYINLHTNVDIDKDGKGGFPTGENRVNLNQNVIKFA
;
A
#
# COMPACT_ATOMS: atom_id res chain seq x y z
N MET A 1 -45.65 39.01 -8.36
CA MET A 1 -46.31 39.72 -9.48
C MET A 1 -45.25 39.93 -10.52
N GLU A 2 -45.21 39.31 -11.69
CA GLU A 2 -46.00 38.34 -12.46
C GLU A 2 -44.93 37.65 -13.36
N GLU A 3 -44.82 36.33 -13.43
CA GLU A 3 -45.49 35.46 -14.41
C GLU A 3 -45.25 35.89 -15.87
N GLN A 4 -44.51 35.08 -16.67
CA GLN A 4 -45.02 34.08 -17.66
C GLN A 4 -44.42 34.51 -19.04
N ASN A 5 -44.16 33.72 -20.09
CA ASN A 5 -44.52 32.39 -20.58
C ASN A 5 -43.55 32.03 -21.72
N PHE A 6 -43.23 30.75 -21.91
CA PHE A 6 -43.03 30.12 -23.23
C PHE A 6 -43.42 28.65 -23.05
N ASN A 7 -44.68 28.30 -23.33
CA ASN A 7 -45.26 27.84 -24.60
C ASN A 7 -45.01 26.34 -24.86
N THR A 8 -46.13 25.64 -25.06
CA THR A 8 -46.37 24.21 -25.01
C THR A 8 -46.66 23.60 -26.40
N ASP A 9 -46.51 22.27 -26.47
CA ASP A 9 -47.17 21.31 -27.38
C ASP A 9 -46.80 21.38 -28.88
N ASN A 10 -46.81 20.33 -29.72
CA ASN A 10 -47.51 19.04 -29.78
C ASN A 10 -46.87 18.31 -31.02
N GLU A 11 -46.68 16.98 -31.12
CA GLU A 11 -47.69 16.02 -31.58
C GLU A 11 -47.10 14.59 -31.67
N LYS A 12 -47.92 13.60 -31.27
CA LYS A 12 -47.82 12.16 -31.56
C LYS A 12 -48.05 11.87 -33.05
N ARG A 13 -47.50 10.77 -33.58
CA ARG A 13 -48.25 9.82 -34.43
C ARG A 13 -47.73 8.38 -34.30
N ASP A 14 -48.70 7.49 -34.19
CA ASP A 14 -48.62 6.04 -34.08
C ASP A 14 -49.30 5.41 -35.32
N LEU A 15 -48.87 4.19 -35.65
CA LEU A 15 -49.55 3.09 -36.38
C LEU A 15 -49.76 3.16 -37.91
N VAL A 16 -49.21 2.15 -38.60
CA VAL A 16 -49.93 1.31 -39.58
C VAL A 16 -49.35 -0.13 -39.57
N ASP A 17 -50.23 -1.10 -39.32
CA ASP A 17 -50.06 -2.57 -39.46
C ASP A 17 -49.96 -3.04 -40.92
N ALA A 18 -49.28 -4.17 -41.16
CA ALA A 18 -49.75 -5.21 -42.09
C ALA A 18 -49.02 -6.56 -41.87
N ASP A 19 -49.81 -7.55 -41.44
CA ASP A 19 -49.56 -8.99 -41.40
C ASP A 19 -49.14 -9.60 -42.75
N ALA A 20 -48.30 -10.65 -42.70
CA ALA A 20 -48.54 -11.92 -43.44
C ALA A 20 -47.61 -13.04 -42.94
N ALA A 21 -48.24 -14.11 -42.46
CA ALA A 21 -47.66 -15.38 -42.00
C ALA A 21 -47.07 -16.26 -43.13
N VAL A 22 -46.31 -17.30 -42.75
CA VAL A 22 -45.99 -18.62 -43.40
C VAL A 22 -44.69 -19.12 -42.75
N ASP A 23 -44.41 -20.36 -42.37
CA ASP A 23 -45.11 -21.65 -42.23
C ASP A 23 -44.09 -22.59 -41.53
N THR A 24 -44.56 -23.48 -40.66
CA THR A 24 -43.77 -24.45 -39.90
C THR A 24 -44.12 -25.87 -40.34
N SER A 25 -43.17 -26.55 -41.00
CA SER A 25 -43.19 -28.01 -41.19
C SER A 25 -41.76 -28.58 -41.01
N VAL A 26 -41.51 -29.34 -39.93
CA VAL A 26 -41.48 -30.81 -39.85
C VAL A 26 -40.46 -31.48 -40.79
N ILE A 27 -39.36 -31.98 -40.21
CA ILE A 27 -38.74 -33.25 -40.60
C ILE A 27 -38.42 -34.06 -39.34
N GLU A 28 -38.87 -35.30 -39.35
CA GLU A 28 -38.79 -36.31 -38.31
C GLU A 28 -37.42 -37.00 -38.18
N ALA A 29 -37.12 -37.41 -36.95
CA ALA A 29 -36.57 -38.70 -36.49
C ALA A 29 -35.28 -39.30 -37.09
N SER A 30 -34.32 -39.61 -36.20
CA SER A 30 -34.09 -41.02 -35.79
C SER A 30 -33.12 -41.14 -34.59
N LYS A 31 -33.35 -42.20 -33.82
CA LYS A 31 -32.71 -42.60 -32.56
C LYS A 31 -31.26 -43.05 -32.74
N THR A 32 -30.41 -42.76 -31.74
CA THR A 32 -29.55 -43.77 -31.08
C THR A 32 -29.02 -43.23 -29.76
N GLU A 33 -29.29 -43.94 -28.67
CA GLU A 33 -28.52 -43.84 -27.42
C GLU A 33 -27.07 -44.27 -27.70
N SER A 34 -26.10 -43.47 -27.26
CA SER A 34 -24.71 -43.92 -27.12
C SER A 34 -24.30 -43.78 -25.66
N THR A 35 -24.12 -44.93 -25.03
CA THR A 35 -23.41 -45.16 -23.78
C THR A 35 -21.99 -44.58 -23.87
N GLY A 36 -21.55 -43.97 -22.78
CA GLY A 36 -20.45 -43.00 -22.75
C GLY A 36 -19.05 -43.53 -23.01
N THR A 37 -18.14 -42.57 -23.09
CA THR A 37 -16.72 -42.76 -22.81
C THR A 37 -16.24 -41.59 -21.94
N SER A 38 -15.93 -41.91 -20.70
CA SER A 38 -15.29 -41.07 -19.68
C SER A 38 -13.83 -40.74 -20.00
N VAL A 39 -13.52 -40.56 -21.30
CA VAL A 39 -12.18 -40.32 -21.84
C VAL A 39 -12.11 -38.93 -22.51
N GLN A 40 -13.24 -38.27 -22.78
CA GLN A 40 -13.25 -36.89 -23.28
C GLN A 40 -13.21 -35.82 -22.19
N LYS A 41 -13.30 -36.19 -20.91
CA LYS A 41 -13.21 -35.22 -19.80
C LYS A 41 -11.76 -34.96 -19.38
N SER A 42 -10.89 -35.97 -19.44
CA SER A 42 -9.46 -35.80 -19.18
C SER A 42 -8.77 -35.02 -20.30
N ASP A 43 -9.19 -35.22 -21.54
CA ASP A 43 -8.60 -34.50 -22.68
C ASP A 43 -9.11 -33.06 -22.78
N PHE A 44 -10.32 -32.76 -22.27
CA PHE A 44 -10.81 -31.40 -22.14
C PHE A 44 -10.18 -30.67 -20.94
N GLU A 45 -9.98 -31.34 -19.80
CA GLU A 45 -9.26 -30.77 -18.66
C GLU A 45 -7.76 -30.58 -18.98
N ALA A 46 -7.13 -31.50 -19.74
CA ALA A 46 -5.77 -31.34 -20.23
C ALA A 46 -5.64 -30.29 -21.35
N ALA A 47 -6.65 -30.13 -22.21
CA ALA A 47 -6.69 -29.06 -23.21
C ALA A 47 -7.01 -27.69 -22.57
N LEU A 48 -7.75 -27.66 -21.47
CA LEU A 48 -8.01 -26.45 -20.70
C LEU A 48 -6.78 -26.02 -19.90
N ASP A 49 -6.08 -26.97 -19.25
CA ASP A 49 -4.79 -26.72 -18.60
C ASP A 49 -3.68 -26.35 -19.61
N ALA A 50 -3.69 -26.93 -20.82
CA ALA A 50 -2.78 -26.52 -21.89
C ALA A 50 -3.15 -25.16 -22.51
N SER A 51 -4.44 -24.80 -22.57
CA SER A 51 -4.88 -23.46 -23.02
C SER A 51 -4.62 -22.36 -21.98
N LEU A 52 -4.39 -22.74 -20.71
CA LEU A 52 -3.99 -21.83 -19.64
C LEU A 52 -2.47 -21.75 -19.46
N ALA A 53 -1.69 -22.55 -20.21
CA ALA A 53 -0.23 -22.64 -20.06
C ALA A 53 0.57 -21.91 -21.15
N ASP A 54 -0.06 -21.36 -22.20
CA ASP A 54 0.69 -20.86 -23.37
C ASP A 54 0.19 -19.53 -23.98
N ASP A 55 -0.52 -18.68 -23.23
CA ASP A 55 -0.93 -17.34 -23.70
C ASP A 55 -0.26 -16.18 -22.92
N ASP A 56 0.98 -16.38 -22.47
CA ASP A 56 1.80 -15.35 -21.81
C ASP A 56 2.81 -14.67 -22.78
N HIS A 57 2.52 -14.73 -24.08
CA HIS A 57 3.39 -14.21 -25.15
C HIS A 57 2.61 -13.36 -26.15
N ASN A 58 1.84 -12.35 -25.70
CA ASN A 58 1.60 -11.10 -26.47
C ASN A 58 0.68 -10.05 -25.83
N HIS A 59 0.39 -10.13 -24.53
CA HIS A 59 -0.04 -8.92 -23.83
C HIS A 59 1.22 -8.12 -23.52
N ALA A 60 1.26 -6.86 -23.94
CA ALA A 60 2.24 -5.91 -23.43
C ALA A 60 2.27 -6.09 -21.92
N LYS A 61 3.36 -6.68 -21.39
CA LYS A 61 3.55 -6.79 -19.96
C LYS A 61 3.33 -5.38 -19.40
N PRO A 62 2.59 -5.20 -18.30
CA PRO A 62 2.61 -3.92 -17.60
C PRO A 62 4.06 -3.44 -17.53
N GLU A 63 4.32 -2.14 -17.72
CA GLU A 63 5.66 -1.60 -17.53
C GLU A 63 6.06 -1.83 -16.06
N ASP A 64 6.59 -3.02 -15.75
CA ASP A 64 6.87 -3.51 -14.39
C ASP A 64 7.96 -2.67 -13.70
N HIS A 65 8.52 -1.68 -14.40
CA HIS A 65 9.58 -0.76 -13.98
C HIS A 65 9.19 0.70 -14.29
N ASN A 66 7.89 1.00 -14.29
CA ASN A 66 7.46 2.40 -14.23
C ASN A 66 7.70 2.94 -12.81
N HIS A 67 8.59 3.92 -12.71
CA HIS A 67 8.96 4.55 -11.45
C HIS A 67 8.07 5.74 -11.07
N ALA A 68 7.20 6.19 -11.99
CA ALA A 68 6.35 7.34 -11.80
C ALA A 68 5.16 7.03 -10.89
N LYS A 69 4.74 8.04 -10.12
CA LYS A 69 3.49 7.96 -9.35
C LYS A 69 2.29 7.80 -10.32
N PRO A 70 1.25 7.05 -9.92
CA PRO A 70 0.05 6.92 -10.74
C PRO A 70 -0.66 8.28 -10.92
N GLU A 71 -1.39 8.42 -12.02
CA GLU A 71 -2.25 9.58 -12.23
C GLU A 71 -3.27 9.73 -11.08
N GLY A 72 -3.42 10.94 -10.54
CA GLY A 72 -4.30 11.22 -9.40
C GLY A 72 -3.70 10.90 -8.01
N ALA A 73 -2.40 10.61 -7.92
CA ALA A 73 -1.67 10.48 -6.67
C ALA A 73 -1.97 11.63 -5.68
N GLY A 74 -2.18 11.29 -4.41
CA GLY A 74 -2.46 12.24 -3.32
C GLY A 74 -3.95 12.61 -3.15
N ASN A 75 -4.83 12.07 -3.99
CA ASN A 75 -6.28 12.25 -3.86
C ASN A 75 -7.04 10.92 -4.08
N PRO A 76 -6.88 9.94 -3.18
CA PRO A 76 -7.52 8.64 -3.36
C PRO A 76 -9.04 8.75 -3.31
N ALA A 77 -9.72 7.91 -4.10
CA ALA A 77 -11.15 7.75 -4.01
C ALA A 77 -11.51 7.01 -2.71
N ASN A 78 -12.25 7.69 -1.82
CA ASN A 78 -12.68 7.12 -0.54
C ASN A 78 -13.86 6.14 -0.70
N HIS A 79 -14.38 5.97 -1.91
CA HIS A 79 -15.46 5.05 -2.23
C HIS A 79 -15.01 4.07 -3.30
N THR A 80 -15.51 2.84 -3.22
CA THR A 80 -15.27 1.80 -4.21
C THR A 80 -16.51 0.95 -4.41
N SER A 81 -16.69 0.41 -5.61
CA SER A 81 -17.73 -0.58 -5.88
C SER A 81 -17.25 -1.96 -5.43
N LEU A 82 -18.17 -2.80 -4.97
CA LEU A 82 -17.86 -4.20 -4.69
C LEU A 82 -17.42 -4.98 -5.94
N GLY A 83 -17.68 -4.48 -7.15
CA GLY A 83 -17.16 -5.07 -8.39
C GLY A 83 -15.67 -4.77 -8.66
N ASP A 84 -15.13 -3.75 -7.99
CA ASP A 84 -13.76 -3.24 -8.18
C ASP A 84 -12.78 -3.82 -7.15
N VAL A 85 -13.25 -4.73 -6.31
CA VAL A 85 -12.45 -5.43 -5.30
C VAL A 85 -12.50 -6.95 -5.54
N THR A 86 -11.61 -7.68 -4.87
CA THR A 86 -11.60 -9.14 -4.85
C THR A 86 -11.83 -9.63 -3.42
N VAL A 87 -12.06 -10.94 -3.25
CA VAL A 87 -12.23 -11.60 -1.93
C VAL A 87 -13.18 -10.84 -1.01
N ILE A 88 -14.50 -10.97 -1.21
CA ILE A 88 -15.48 -10.24 -0.40
C ILE A 88 -16.03 -11.13 0.71
N ARG A 89 -15.77 -10.76 1.96
CA ARG A 89 -16.27 -11.46 3.15
C ARG A 89 -17.11 -10.52 3.98
N THR A 90 -18.42 -10.78 4.06
CA THR A 90 -19.29 -10.07 5.01
C THR A 90 -18.93 -10.50 6.43
N LEU A 91 -18.90 -9.55 7.36
CA LEU A 91 -18.70 -9.88 8.76
C LEU A 91 -19.88 -10.69 9.30
N ASN A 92 -19.57 -11.69 10.13
CA ASN A 92 -20.62 -12.36 10.87
C ASN A 92 -20.90 -11.56 12.15
N ALA A 93 -21.96 -10.75 12.13
CA ALA A 93 -22.35 -9.90 13.26
C ALA A 93 -22.54 -10.67 14.58
N ALA A 94 -22.86 -11.97 14.53
CA ALA A 94 -22.98 -12.81 15.72
C ALA A 94 -21.63 -13.12 16.40
N ASN A 95 -20.51 -13.00 15.67
CA ASN A 95 -19.16 -13.21 16.18
C ASN A 95 -18.52 -11.93 16.73
N ILE A 96 -19.07 -10.76 16.38
CA ILE A 96 -18.52 -9.47 16.79
C ILE A 96 -18.92 -9.19 18.23
N LYS A 97 -17.91 -9.00 19.09
CA LYS A 97 -18.13 -8.68 20.50
C LYS A 97 -18.42 -7.18 20.66
N ALA A 98 -19.36 -6.87 21.54
CA ALA A 98 -19.55 -5.50 22.01
C ALA A 98 -18.53 -5.21 23.11
N ASP A 99 -17.61 -4.29 22.85
CA ASP A 99 -16.69 -3.77 23.86
C ASP A 99 -17.39 -2.63 24.59
N THR A 100 -17.72 -2.81 25.87
CA THR A 100 -18.40 -1.78 26.68
C THR A 100 -17.44 -0.75 27.29
N SER A 101 -16.13 -0.94 27.10
CA SER A 101 -15.08 -0.03 27.53
C SER A 101 -13.84 -0.21 26.68
N LEU A 102 -13.27 0.91 26.22
CA LEU A 102 -11.96 0.92 25.56
C LEU A 102 -10.78 1.07 26.53
N ARG A 103 -11.05 1.36 27.82
CA ARG A 103 -10.00 1.54 28.82
C ARG A 103 -9.10 0.31 28.96
N ASP A 104 -9.67 -0.88 28.87
CA ASP A 104 -8.91 -2.14 29.01
C ASP A 104 -8.13 -2.50 27.74
N ASN A 105 -8.44 -1.85 26.60
CA ASN A 105 -7.65 -1.95 25.37
C ASN A 105 -6.46 -0.97 25.37
N LEU A 106 -6.47 0.05 26.24
CA LEU A 106 -5.38 1.00 26.37
C LEU A 106 -4.23 0.41 27.21
N GLY A 107 -3.03 0.47 26.64
CA GLY A 107 -1.80 0.09 27.31
C GLY A 107 -1.49 0.96 28.52
N ARG A 108 -0.56 0.54 29.37
CA ARG A 108 -0.22 1.30 30.60
C ARG A 108 0.31 2.70 30.27
N ARG A 109 1.02 2.84 29.15
CA ARG A 109 1.47 4.12 28.59
C ARG A 109 0.83 4.39 27.23
N GLY A 110 -0.28 3.71 26.93
CA GLY A 110 -0.99 3.91 25.68
C GLY A 110 -1.52 5.33 25.56
N ASP A 111 -1.61 5.78 24.33
CA ASP A 111 -2.06 7.11 23.96
C ASP A 111 -3.48 7.08 23.40
N LEU A 112 -4.19 8.19 23.62
CA LEU A 112 -5.48 8.45 22.99
C LEU A 112 -5.29 9.52 21.92
N MET A 113 -5.45 9.14 20.65
CA MET A 113 -5.28 10.03 19.51
C MET A 113 -6.61 10.26 18.83
N MET A 114 -7.04 11.51 18.74
CA MET A 114 -8.31 11.93 18.15
C MET A 114 -8.02 12.94 17.05
N PRO A 115 -7.75 12.52 15.80
CA PRO A 115 -7.27 13.41 14.74
C PRO A 115 -8.25 14.52 14.33
N GLY A 116 -9.55 14.38 14.63
CA GLY A 116 -10.54 15.38 14.21
C GLY A 116 -10.97 15.18 12.75
N SER A 117 -11.40 16.26 12.11
CA SER A 117 -11.79 16.26 10.68
C SER A 117 -10.58 16.57 9.80
N GLY A 118 -10.70 16.55 8.46
CA GLY A 118 -9.62 16.93 7.54
C GLY A 118 -8.78 15.77 7.02
N LYS A 119 -7.58 16.07 6.49
CA LYS A 119 -6.57 15.09 6.08
C LYS A 119 -5.47 15.02 7.13
N ASN A 120 -5.53 14.02 8.01
CA ASN A 120 -4.65 13.94 9.17
C ASN A 120 -3.59 12.87 9.00
N THR A 121 -2.45 13.05 9.67
CA THR A 121 -1.48 11.99 9.89
C THR A 121 -1.37 11.69 11.39
N VAL A 122 -1.46 10.42 11.75
CA VAL A 122 -1.38 9.93 13.13
C VAL A 122 -0.27 8.90 13.23
N ILE A 123 0.64 9.11 14.17
CA ILE A 123 1.74 8.19 14.46
C ILE A 123 1.73 7.89 15.96
N GLY A 124 1.36 6.65 16.29
CA GLY A 124 1.29 6.13 17.64
C GLY A 124 2.64 5.73 18.21
N SER A 125 2.56 5.00 19.32
CA SER A 125 3.65 4.76 20.26
C SER A 125 4.12 3.30 20.23
N GLY A 126 4.90 2.93 21.25
CA GLY A 126 5.36 1.56 21.46
C GLY A 126 4.51 0.77 22.46
N ASP A 127 3.33 1.26 22.84
CA ASP A 127 2.37 0.62 23.76
C ASP A 127 0.99 0.52 23.06
N SER A 128 -0.01 -0.11 23.69
CA SER A 128 -1.33 -0.26 23.04
C SER A 128 -2.12 1.04 23.05
N ASP A 129 -2.34 1.62 21.88
CA ASP A 129 -2.97 2.92 21.70
C ASP A 129 -4.43 2.82 21.24
N ILE A 130 -5.19 3.90 21.44
CA ILE A 130 -6.54 4.07 20.91
C ILE A 130 -6.56 5.25 19.94
N ILE A 131 -6.89 4.99 18.68
CA ILE A 131 -6.98 6.00 17.61
C ILE A 131 -8.44 6.16 17.21
N VAL A 132 -9.02 7.33 17.45
CA VAL A 132 -10.44 7.61 17.26
C VAL A 132 -10.67 8.23 15.87
N GLY A 133 -10.69 7.38 14.84
CA GLY A 133 -10.82 7.76 13.43
C GLY A 133 -12.25 8.01 12.96
N ILE A 134 -13.05 8.77 13.73
CA ILE A 134 -14.48 9.04 13.44
C ILE A 134 -14.81 10.51 13.14
N GLY A 135 -13.80 11.40 13.10
CA GLY A 135 -14.00 12.84 12.97
C GLY A 135 -14.40 13.34 11.56
N GLY A 136 -14.49 12.44 10.58
CA GLY A 136 -14.72 12.74 9.17
C GLY A 136 -13.41 12.98 8.40
N GLY A 137 -13.43 12.77 7.08
CA GLY A 137 -12.27 13.04 6.23
C GLY A 137 -11.36 11.82 6.03
N PHE A 138 -10.05 12.03 6.06
CA PHE A 138 -9.05 11.02 5.70
C PHE A 138 -7.89 11.02 6.68
N ASN A 139 -7.53 9.85 7.22
CA ASN A 139 -6.39 9.72 8.11
C ASN A 139 -5.35 8.77 7.51
N THR A 140 -4.07 9.16 7.58
CA THR A 140 -2.93 8.27 7.41
C THR A 140 -2.43 7.88 8.80
N ILE A 141 -2.34 6.58 9.07
CA ILE A 141 -2.10 6.06 10.42
C ILE A 141 -0.95 5.07 10.41
N THR A 142 -0.01 5.27 11.32
CA THR A 142 0.95 4.25 11.78
C THR A 142 0.67 4.04 13.26
N THR A 143 0.17 2.87 13.64
CA THR A 143 -0.24 2.60 15.03
C THR A 143 0.96 2.40 15.93
N GLY A 144 1.98 1.73 15.39
CA GLY A 144 3.23 1.46 16.03
C GLY A 144 3.34 0.03 16.55
N THR A 145 3.83 -0.16 17.78
CA THR A 145 3.77 -1.49 18.40
C THR A 145 2.80 -1.50 19.54
N GLY A 146 2.00 -2.55 19.63
CA GLY A 146 1.06 -2.69 20.71
C GLY A 146 0.01 -3.72 20.33
N SER A 147 -1.13 -3.65 20.98
CA SER A 147 -2.39 -4.22 20.50
C SER A 147 -3.34 -3.04 20.33
N ASP A 148 -3.16 -2.32 19.23
CA ASP A 148 -3.76 -1.00 19.04
C ASP A 148 -5.22 -1.13 18.64
N THR A 149 -6.05 -0.15 18.98
CA THR A 149 -7.45 -0.10 18.55
C THR A 149 -7.70 1.13 17.70
N ILE A 150 -8.18 0.90 16.47
CA ILE A 150 -8.61 1.97 15.56
C ILE A 150 -10.13 1.98 15.52
N VAL A 151 -10.73 3.11 15.90
CA VAL A 151 -12.18 3.30 15.85
C VAL A 151 -12.59 3.78 14.46
N LEU A 152 -13.55 3.09 13.84
CA LEU A 152 -14.07 3.37 12.52
C LEU A 152 -15.48 3.96 12.62
N GLY A 153 -15.76 5.01 11.85
CA GLY A 153 -17.06 5.68 11.76
C GLY A 153 -17.46 5.95 10.32
N ALA A 154 -18.73 6.29 10.08
CA ALA A 154 -19.33 6.26 8.74
C ALA A 154 -18.72 7.22 7.71
N GLU A 155 -18.15 8.35 8.15
CA GLU A 155 -17.72 9.45 7.27
C GLU A 155 -16.19 9.57 7.13
N THR A 156 -15.43 8.63 7.70
CA THR A 156 -13.96 8.71 7.76
C THR A 156 -13.32 7.55 7.03
N THR A 157 -12.27 7.83 6.27
CA THR A 157 -11.39 6.79 5.68
C THR A 157 -10.07 6.77 6.42
N ASN A 158 -9.68 5.59 6.92
CA ASN A 158 -8.44 5.40 7.66
C ASN A 158 -7.47 4.53 6.85
N ARG A 159 -6.41 5.13 6.29
CA ARG A 159 -5.29 4.39 5.69
C ARG A 159 -4.31 4.02 6.79
N VAL A 160 -4.12 2.73 7.04
CA VAL A 160 -3.25 2.22 8.11
C VAL A 160 -2.06 1.52 7.47
N PHE A 161 -0.85 1.91 7.86
CA PHE A 161 0.39 1.45 7.22
C PHE A 161 0.99 0.19 7.83
N ASP A 162 0.69 -0.11 9.09
CA ASP A 162 1.34 -1.18 9.87
C ASP A 162 0.37 -2.07 10.65
N PHE A 163 -0.92 -2.09 10.28
CA PHE A 163 -1.93 -2.91 10.94
C PHE A 163 -1.51 -4.39 11.04
N ASP A 164 -1.40 -4.90 12.27
CA ASP A 164 -1.12 -6.30 12.55
C ASP A 164 -2.42 -7.03 12.93
N PRO A 165 -3.01 -7.84 12.03
CA PRO A 165 -4.27 -8.55 12.29
C PRO A 165 -4.19 -9.58 13.42
N SER A 166 -2.99 -9.89 13.94
CA SER A 166 -2.79 -10.76 15.09
C SER A 166 -2.80 -10.03 16.44
N LYS A 167 -2.68 -8.70 16.44
CA LYS A 167 -2.59 -7.87 17.66
C LYS A 167 -3.62 -6.74 17.69
N ASP A 168 -3.78 -6.05 16.57
CA ASP A 168 -4.57 -4.84 16.49
C ASP A 168 -6.06 -5.14 16.30
N LYS A 169 -6.88 -4.15 16.63
CA LYS A 169 -8.33 -4.23 16.56
C LYS A 169 -8.91 -3.08 15.77
N LEU A 170 -10.00 -3.38 15.07
CA LEU A 170 -10.89 -2.40 14.47
C LEU A 170 -12.18 -2.33 15.29
N ALA A 171 -12.47 -1.17 15.86
CA ALA A 171 -13.69 -0.95 16.62
C ALA A 171 -14.73 -0.22 15.75
N ILE A 172 -15.80 -0.90 15.37
CA ILE A 172 -16.92 -0.34 14.62
C ILE A 172 -17.78 0.51 15.56
N TYR A 173 -17.85 1.81 15.31
CA TYR A 173 -18.66 2.73 16.11
C TYR A 173 -20.16 2.53 15.85
N SER A 174 -21.00 3.02 16.76
CA SER A 174 -22.43 2.69 16.83
C SER A 174 -23.28 3.26 15.69
N ASP A 175 -22.73 4.19 14.90
CA ASP A 175 -23.32 4.75 13.68
C ASP A 175 -23.26 3.79 12.49
N LEU A 176 -22.45 2.73 12.57
CA LEU A 176 -22.32 1.70 11.54
C LEU A 176 -23.11 0.43 11.90
N ASP A 177 -23.73 -0.18 10.88
CA ASP A 177 -24.33 -1.52 10.99
C ASP A 177 -23.30 -2.59 10.61
N PRO A 178 -22.86 -3.46 11.54
CA PRO A 178 -21.92 -4.53 11.23
C PRO A 178 -22.38 -5.49 10.12
N ASN A 179 -23.68 -5.63 9.87
CA ASN A 179 -24.19 -6.44 8.75
C ASN A 179 -23.90 -5.83 7.37
N ASN A 180 -23.63 -4.53 7.33
CA ASN A 180 -23.23 -3.80 6.14
C ASN A 180 -21.73 -3.81 5.92
N ILE A 181 -20.94 -4.21 6.93
CA ILE A 181 -19.49 -4.19 6.82
C ILE A 181 -18.98 -5.44 6.10
N VAL A 182 -18.12 -5.22 5.11
CA VAL A 182 -17.39 -6.27 4.41
C VAL A 182 -15.90 -6.04 4.52
N ILE A 183 -15.15 -7.13 4.60
CA ILE A 183 -13.72 -7.16 4.40
C ILE A 183 -13.47 -7.58 2.97
N ALA A 184 -12.67 -6.81 2.23
CA ALA A 184 -12.32 -7.06 0.85
C ALA A 184 -10.80 -6.99 0.63
N GLN A 185 -10.31 -7.57 -0.47
CA GLN A 185 -8.96 -7.33 -0.97
C GLN A 185 -9.05 -6.37 -2.15
N GLY A 186 -8.14 -5.41 -2.27
CA GLY A 186 -8.08 -4.58 -3.47
C GLY A 186 -7.83 -5.38 -4.75
N LYS A 187 -8.04 -4.75 -5.90
CA LYS A 187 -7.88 -5.36 -7.24
C LYS A 187 -6.94 -4.57 -8.14
N ASN A 188 -6.60 -3.34 -7.77
CA ASN A 188 -5.81 -2.42 -8.60
C ASN A 188 -4.33 -2.84 -8.59
N PRO A 189 -3.77 -3.33 -9.71
CA PRO A 189 -2.40 -3.83 -9.75
C PRO A 189 -1.38 -2.68 -9.70
N GLY A 190 -0.16 -2.99 -9.23
CA GLY A 190 1.05 -2.21 -9.53
C GLY A 190 1.15 -0.82 -8.93
N LYS A 191 0.59 -0.57 -7.74
CA LYS A 191 0.65 0.76 -7.09
C LYS A 191 0.86 0.53 -5.62
N GLY A 192 2.09 0.60 -5.15
CA GLY A 192 2.41 0.44 -3.73
C GLY A 192 2.57 1.76 -2.99
N GLY A 193 2.78 2.89 -3.67
CA GLY A 193 3.27 4.13 -3.09
C GLY A 193 2.44 4.72 -1.96
N ILE A 194 3.00 5.73 -1.27
CA ILE A 194 2.29 6.48 -0.22
C ILE A 194 0.97 7.05 -0.74
N ASP A 195 0.94 7.42 -2.02
CA ASP A 195 -0.16 8.07 -2.72
C ASP A 195 -1.03 7.11 -3.55
N GLN A 196 -0.88 5.79 -3.36
CA GLN A 196 -1.60 4.78 -4.13
C GLN A 196 -3.14 4.87 -3.96
N PRO A 197 -3.90 4.33 -4.92
CA PRO A 197 -5.31 4.02 -4.72
C PRO A 197 -5.50 3.12 -3.50
N LEU A 198 -6.56 3.37 -2.72
CA LEU A 198 -6.84 2.56 -1.53
C LEU A 198 -7.09 1.09 -1.90
N ASP A 199 -7.70 0.86 -3.06
CA ASP A 199 -8.04 -0.46 -3.61
C ASP A 199 -6.90 -1.20 -4.32
N SER A 200 -5.64 -0.86 -4.00
CA SER A 200 -4.46 -1.62 -4.40
C SER A 200 -4.59 -3.09 -4.02
N VAL A 201 -4.12 -4.00 -4.90
CA VAL A 201 -4.05 -5.44 -4.62
C VAL A 201 -3.28 -5.78 -3.33
N ASN A 202 -2.45 -4.85 -2.85
CA ASN A 202 -1.67 -5.02 -1.64
C ASN A 202 -2.44 -4.67 -0.37
N ASN A 203 -3.66 -4.13 -0.48
CA ASN A 203 -4.42 -3.63 0.65
C ASN A 203 -5.67 -4.48 0.93
N ALA A 204 -5.88 -4.78 2.20
CA ALA A 204 -7.19 -5.20 2.67
C ALA A 204 -8.05 -3.95 2.93
N LEU A 205 -9.33 -4.05 2.63
CA LEU A 205 -10.30 -2.97 2.76
C LEU A 205 -11.38 -3.35 3.75
N VAL A 206 -11.83 -2.38 4.54
CA VAL A 206 -13.04 -2.45 5.36
C VAL A 206 -14.04 -1.48 4.76
N ILE A 207 -15.15 -1.99 4.23
CA ILE A 207 -16.09 -1.23 3.42
C ILE A 207 -17.48 -1.32 4.04
N ASP A 208 -18.17 -0.20 4.14
CA ASP A 208 -19.62 -0.19 4.32
C ASP A 208 -20.29 -0.39 2.97
N LYS A 209 -20.85 -1.58 2.72
CA LYS A 209 -21.47 -1.90 1.42
C LYS A 209 -22.75 -1.12 1.13
N SER A 210 -23.33 -0.44 2.12
CA SER A 210 -24.54 0.35 1.92
C SER A 210 -24.26 1.67 1.19
N SER A 211 -23.07 2.24 1.42
CA SER A 211 -22.59 3.48 0.81
C SER A 211 -21.47 3.27 -0.22
N GLY A 212 -20.74 2.15 -0.12
CA GLY A 212 -19.49 1.91 -0.85
C GLY A 212 -18.29 2.64 -0.25
N HIS A 213 -18.46 3.29 0.91
CA HIS A 213 -17.40 4.04 1.57
C HIS A 213 -16.36 3.11 2.20
N ILE A 214 -15.08 3.44 1.99
CA ILE A 214 -13.93 2.72 2.55
C ILE A 214 -13.67 3.29 3.95
N LEU A 215 -13.99 2.51 4.98
CA LEU A 215 -13.77 2.85 6.39
C LEU A 215 -12.28 2.73 6.75
N ALA A 216 -11.63 1.69 6.23
CA ALA A 216 -10.20 1.49 6.39
C ALA A 216 -9.57 0.83 5.16
N SER A 217 -8.32 1.24 4.88
CA SER A 217 -7.42 0.60 3.92
C SER A 217 -6.16 0.18 4.66
N LEU A 218 -5.96 -1.13 4.79
CA LEU A 218 -4.92 -1.74 5.59
C LEU A 218 -3.79 -2.17 4.66
N THR A 219 -2.73 -1.38 4.67
CA THR A 219 -1.64 -1.48 3.70
C THR A 219 -0.85 -2.76 3.93
N PHE A 220 -0.55 -3.49 2.86
CA PHE A 220 0.21 -4.75 2.89
C PHE A 220 -0.42 -5.83 3.79
N THR A 221 -1.72 -5.74 4.02
CA THR A 221 -2.51 -6.69 4.80
C THR A 221 -3.34 -7.55 3.86
N GLN A 222 -3.34 -8.86 4.10
CA GLN A 222 -4.21 -9.78 3.38
C GLN A 222 -5.59 -9.81 4.03
N ALA A 223 -6.66 -9.67 3.23
CA ALA A 223 -8.05 -9.70 3.70
C ALA A 223 -8.38 -11.00 4.44
N SER A 224 -7.77 -12.11 4.03
CA SER A 224 -7.93 -13.43 4.66
C SER A 224 -7.30 -13.54 6.06
N ALA A 225 -6.37 -12.65 6.41
CA ALA A 225 -5.75 -12.63 7.74
C ALA A 225 -6.61 -11.91 8.78
N ILE A 226 -7.56 -11.07 8.34
CA ILE A 226 -8.44 -10.31 9.23
C ILE A 226 -9.57 -11.22 9.67
N ASN A 227 -9.57 -11.56 10.96
CA ASN A 227 -10.58 -12.40 11.57
C ASN A 227 -11.66 -11.56 12.26
N ASP A 228 -12.87 -12.10 12.42
CA ASP A 228 -13.96 -11.40 13.13
C ASP A 228 -13.55 -11.02 14.58
N ASN A 229 -12.63 -11.76 15.20
CA ASN A 229 -12.11 -11.45 16.54
C ASN A 229 -11.22 -10.20 16.61
N ALA A 230 -10.67 -9.76 15.48
CA ALA A 230 -9.96 -8.48 15.37
C ALA A 230 -10.94 -7.30 15.24
N ILE A 231 -12.25 -7.56 15.26
CA ILE A 231 -13.29 -6.56 15.09
C ILE A 231 -14.20 -6.58 16.32
N SER A 232 -14.41 -5.41 16.91
CA SER A 232 -15.41 -5.21 17.95
C SER A 232 -16.42 -4.15 17.55
N LYS A 233 -17.55 -4.15 18.23
CA LYS A 233 -18.53 -3.06 18.18
C LYS A 233 -18.39 -2.24 19.44
N ILE A 234 -18.42 -0.91 19.31
CA ILE A 234 -18.42 0.00 20.43
C ILE A 234 -19.55 1.01 20.31
N ASP A 235 -19.86 1.69 21.41
CA ASP A 235 -20.77 2.81 21.48
C ASP A 235 -20.14 4.02 22.18
N GLU A 236 -20.92 5.08 22.35
CA GLU A 236 -20.49 6.30 23.03
C GLU A 236 -20.04 6.02 24.48
N ALA A 237 -20.67 5.08 25.19
CA ALA A 237 -20.32 4.75 26.57
C ALA A 237 -18.95 4.06 26.64
N ALA A 238 -18.65 3.18 25.67
CA ALA A 238 -17.34 2.54 25.57
C ALA A 238 -16.22 3.57 25.33
N LEU A 239 -16.47 4.58 24.49
CA LEU A 239 -15.52 5.67 24.25
C LEU A 239 -15.37 6.57 25.49
N ALA A 240 -16.48 6.95 26.12
CA ALA A 240 -16.50 7.77 27.34
C ALA A 240 -15.79 7.09 28.53
N SER A 241 -15.62 5.76 28.52
CA SER A 241 -14.84 5.07 29.55
C SER A 241 -13.38 5.55 29.63
N LEU A 242 -12.83 6.12 28.55
CA LEU A 242 -11.49 6.71 28.50
C LEU A 242 -11.39 8.02 29.30
N ASP A 243 -12.50 8.71 29.60
CA ASP A 243 -12.48 9.92 30.43
C ASP A 243 -12.05 9.64 31.88
N SER A 244 -12.13 8.38 32.31
CA SER A 244 -11.61 7.93 33.60
C SER A 244 -10.10 7.72 33.64
N VAL A 245 -9.43 7.80 32.48
CA VAL A 245 -7.99 7.64 32.34
C VAL A 245 -7.30 9.00 32.43
N ARG A 246 -6.20 9.05 33.16
CA ARG A 246 -5.42 10.28 33.33
C ARG A 246 -4.36 10.40 32.24
N PHE A 247 -4.63 11.24 31.27
CA PHE A 247 -3.70 11.60 30.19
C PHE A 247 -2.97 12.92 30.45
N ASN A 248 -1.84 13.10 29.77
CA ASN A 248 -1.32 14.43 29.46
C ASN A 248 -2.00 14.96 28.19
N VAL A 249 -2.81 16.01 28.31
CA VAL A 249 -3.72 16.45 27.23
C VAL A 249 -3.09 17.56 26.40
N GLN A 250 -3.17 17.43 25.08
CA GLN A 250 -2.86 18.47 24.11
C GLN A 250 -4.00 18.56 23.10
N GLU A 251 -4.48 19.77 22.83
CA GLU A 251 -5.59 20.02 21.90
C GLU A 251 -5.23 21.19 20.99
N GLY A 252 -5.55 21.08 19.70
CA GLY A 252 -5.32 22.15 18.73
C GLY A 252 -5.18 21.63 17.30
N SER A 253 -5.05 22.58 16.37
CA SER A 253 -4.82 22.27 14.95
C SER A 253 -3.34 22.36 14.57
N GLY A 254 -2.95 21.63 13.52
CA GLY A 254 -1.60 21.51 13.01
C GLY A 254 -0.82 20.39 13.69
N LYS A 255 0.40 20.68 14.16
CA LYS A 255 1.28 19.65 14.73
C LYS A 255 1.09 19.51 16.24
N LEU A 256 0.69 18.33 16.69
CA LEU A 256 0.63 17.93 18.10
C LEU A 256 1.69 16.88 18.38
N THR A 257 2.49 17.06 19.43
CA THR A 257 3.61 16.15 19.75
C THR A 257 3.48 15.58 21.15
N GLY A 258 3.21 14.27 21.23
CA GLY A 258 3.10 13.53 22.49
C GLY A 258 4.45 13.36 23.22
N THR A 259 4.39 12.79 24.42
CA THR A 259 5.54 12.54 25.28
C THR A 259 5.87 11.04 25.33
N ARG A 260 6.60 10.58 26.37
CA ARG A 260 6.81 9.14 26.64
C ARG A 260 5.82 8.59 27.67
N ARG A 261 4.82 9.39 28.04
CA ARG A 261 3.77 9.06 29.01
C ARG A 261 2.49 8.80 28.24
N SER A 262 1.42 8.49 28.96
CA SER A 262 0.09 8.40 28.37
C SER A 262 -0.41 9.82 28.06
N ASP A 263 -0.50 10.13 26.78
CA ASP A 263 -0.93 11.39 26.21
C ASP A 263 -2.33 11.26 25.58
N LYS A 264 -3.06 12.38 25.55
CA LYS A 264 -4.29 12.54 24.78
C LYS A 264 -4.07 13.68 23.79
N LEU A 265 -4.00 13.34 22.51
CA LEU A 265 -3.81 14.31 21.43
C LEU A 265 -5.12 14.50 20.69
N VAL A 266 -5.67 15.71 20.71
CA VAL A 266 -6.96 16.05 20.06
C VAL A 266 -6.73 17.08 18.96
N GLY A 267 -6.83 16.64 17.71
CA GLY A 267 -6.85 17.47 16.52
C GLY A 267 -8.11 18.34 16.46
N GLY A 268 -8.03 19.41 15.69
CA GLY A 268 -9.10 20.36 15.49
C GLY A 268 -9.83 20.16 14.15
N ALA A 269 -10.16 21.29 13.52
CA ALA A 269 -10.60 21.31 12.14
C ALA A 269 -9.41 21.63 11.24
N GLY A 270 -9.25 20.87 10.15
CA GLY A 270 -8.15 21.02 9.20
C GLY A 270 -7.21 19.82 9.21
N ASP A 271 -6.06 19.96 8.55
CA ASP A 271 -5.09 18.88 8.40
C ASP A 271 -4.13 18.89 9.59
N ASP A 272 -4.21 17.87 10.44
CA ASP A 272 -3.46 17.75 11.68
C ASP A 272 -2.40 16.64 11.63
N PHE A 273 -1.27 16.87 12.28
CA PHE A 273 -0.19 15.90 12.44
C PHE A 273 -0.03 15.55 13.93
N LEU A 274 -0.59 14.42 14.33
CA LEU A 274 -0.52 13.88 15.68
C LEU A 274 0.62 12.86 15.74
N TYR A 275 1.64 13.15 16.55
CA TYR A 275 2.84 12.33 16.59
C TYR A 275 3.34 12.14 18.01
N VAL A 276 3.42 10.89 18.46
CA VAL A 276 4.03 10.56 19.75
C VAL A 276 5.50 10.20 19.53
N GLY A 277 6.40 11.20 19.48
CA GLY A 277 7.83 10.86 19.43
C GLY A 277 8.87 11.98 19.50
N ASP A 278 9.78 11.86 20.47
CA ASP A 278 11.22 12.10 20.21
C ASP A 278 12.04 10.83 20.53
N ASN A 279 11.38 9.74 20.95
CA ASN A 279 12.04 8.54 21.47
C ASN A 279 11.19 7.26 21.29
N GLY A 280 10.22 7.28 20.37
CA GLY A 280 9.38 6.12 20.08
C GLY A 280 10.08 5.13 19.16
N PHE A 281 11.13 5.54 18.45
CA PHE A 281 11.79 4.74 17.43
C PHE A 281 13.32 4.78 17.54
N ARG A 282 13.94 3.63 17.27
CA ARG A 282 15.37 3.42 17.12
C ARG A 282 15.60 2.80 15.76
N ILE A 283 16.43 3.45 14.97
CA ILE A 283 16.83 2.96 13.67
C ILE A 283 18.20 2.28 13.82
N VAL A 284 18.30 1.02 13.38
CA VAL A 284 19.54 0.25 13.44
C VAL A 284 20.21 0.15 12.07
N ASN A 285 21.37 -0.52 11.99
CA ASN A 285 22.01 -0.78 10.71
C ASN A 285 21.14 -1.70 9.86
N ALA A 286 20.77 -1.26 8.66
CA ALA A 286 20.15 -2.08 7.63
C ALA A 286 21.25 -2.66 6.74
N ARG A 287 21.10 -3.91 6.31
CA ARG A 287 22.05 -4.58 5.42
C ARG A 287 21.33 -5.13 4.21
N GLY A 288 22.07 -5.19 3.12
CA GLY A 288 21.73 -5.97 1.94
C GLY A 288 22.91 -6.83 1.52
N ASP A 289 22.66 -8.04 1.04
CA ASP A 289 23.67 -9.01 0.64
C ASP A 289 23.60 -9.51 -0.80
N GLY A 290 22.53 -9.20 -1.56
CA GLY A 290 22.46 -9.37 -3.02
C GLY A 290 21.72 -10.64 -3.49
N PRO A 291 22.28 -11.85 -3.30
CA PRO A 291 21.71 -13.10 -3.83
C PRO A 291 20.34 -13.53 -3.28
N GLY A 292 19.97 -13.10 -2.07
CA GLY A 292 18.76 -13.59 -1.38
C GLY A 292 17.63 -12.59 -1.23
N GLU A 293 17.83 -11.33 -1.62
CA GLU A 293 16.97 -10.21 -1.19
C GLU A 293 16.06 -9.66 -2.28
N PHE A 294 16.21 -10.15 -3.52
CA PHE A 294 15.40 -9.75 -4.65
C PHE A 294 14.34 -10.82 -4.97
N PRO A 295 13.17 -10.48 -5.55
CA PRO A 295 12.32 -11.47 -6.20
C PRO A 295 13.03 -12.25 -7.33
N PHE A 296 14.18 -11.74 -7.81
CA PHE A 296 15.05 -12.40 -8.78
C PHE A 296 16.43 -12.66 -8.17
N PRO A 297 16.72 -13.86 -7.66
CA PRO A 297 18.03 -14.22 -7.17
C PRO A 297 19.14 -13.87 -8.18
N ASN A 298 20.25 -13.32 -7.70
CA ASN A 298 21.42 -12.99 -8.51
C ASN A 298 22.71 -13.57 -7.92
N ASP A 299 23.81 -13.55 -8.66
CA ASP A 299 25.11 -14.08 -8.24
C ASP A 299 26.10 -13.00 -7.77
N SER A 300 25.63 -11.76 -7.56
CA SER A 300 26.50 -10.68 -7.12
C SER A 300 27.06 -10.95 -5.72
N PRO A 301 28.38 -10.73 -5.48
CA PRO A 301 28.94 -10.71 -4.14
C PRO A 301 28.73 -9.37 -3.41
N GLY A 302 27.94 -8.48 -4.00
CA GLY A 302 27.72 -7.11 -3.58
C GLY A 302 27.00 -7.01 -2.23
N THR A 303 27.57 -6.23 -1.32
CA THR A 303 26.98 -5.98 0.00
C THR A 303 26.78 -4.50 0.24
N THR A 304 25.69 -4.16 0.93
CA THR A 304 25.35 -2.80 1.33
C THR A 304 25.11 -2.75 2.83
N ASN A 305 25.57 -1.68 3.48
CA ASN A 305 25.28 -1.42 4.89
C ASN A 305 24.90 0.05 5.05
N LEU A 306 23.69 0.30 5.54
CA LEU A 306 23.12 1.62 5.70
C LEU A 306 22.72 1.89 7.14
N ARG A 307 22.77 3.17 7.51
CA ARG A 307 22.19 3.73 8.73
C ARG A 307 21.21 4.79 8.30
N ALA A 308 20.03 4.78 8.91
CA ALA A 308 19.05 5.84 8.78
C ALA A 308 18.82 6.50 10.15
N ASP A 309 18.50 7.79 10.15
CA ASP A 309 18.07 8.55 11.33
C ASP A 309 16.95 9.50 10.90
N LEU A 310 15.79 9.47 11.56
CA LEU A 310 14.69 10.41 11.35
C LEU A 310 14.60 11.32 12.56
N LYS A 311 14.90 12.60 12.37
CA LYS A 311 14.85 13.60 13.44
C LYS A 311 14.27 14.91 12.95
N GLY A 312 13.23 15.39 13.64
CA GLY A 312 12.56 16.65 13.31
C GLY A 312 11.97 16.65 11.90
N GLY A 313 11.48 15.50 11.42
CA GLY A 313 10.99 15.32 10.06
C GLY A 313 12.07 15.11 9.00
N VAL A 314 13.36 15.19 9.36
CA VAL A 314 14.46 15.02 8.40
C VAL A 314 15.03 13.60 8.49
N LEU A 315 14.90 12.83 7.41
CA LEU A 315 15.49 11.51 7.25
C LEU A 315 16.92 11.63 6.69
N ARG A 316 17.90 11.13 7.43
CA ARG A 316 19.31 11.04 7.01
C ARG A 316 19.70 9.60 6.81
N ILE A 317 20.12 9.25 5.60
CA ILE A 317 20.63 7.92 5.26
C ILE A 317 22.12 8.03 4.95
N ASN A 318 22.93 7.16 5.53
CA ASN A 318 24.37 7.09 5.27
C ASN A 318 24.87 5.66 5.30
N GLY A 319 25.75 5.30 4.38
CA GLY A 319 26.32 3.96 4.36
C GLY A 319 27.34 3.73 3.27
N ASN A 320 27.56 2.46 2.96
CA ASN A 320 28.51 2.04 1.93
C ASN A 320 28.05 0.77 1.22
N TYR A 321 28.45 0.65 -0.04
CA TYR A 321 28.38 -0.59 -0.82
C TYR A 321 29.79 -1.11 -1.12
N ARG A 322 29.93 -2.42 -1.32
CA ARG A 322 31.20 -3.10 -1.62
C ARG A 322 30.99 -4.34 -2.49
N ASN A 323 32.00 -4.65 -3.30
CA ASN A 323 32.06 -5.82 -4.18
C ASN A 323 30.94 -5.86 -5.22
N PHE A 324 30.48 -4.71 -5.68
CA PHE A 324 29.46 -4.67 -6.73
C PHE A 324 30.05 -5.08 -8.08
N ASP A 325 29.27 -5.81 -8.87
CA ASP A 325 29.64 -6.29 -10.21
C ASP A 325 29.55 -5.19 -11.27
N GLY A 326 28.80 -4.11 -11.00
CA GLY A 326 28.75 -2.93 -11.86
C GLY A 326 28.86 -1.61 -11.09
N ALA A 327 29.05 -0.52 -11.84
CA ALA A 327 28.85 0.82 -11.31
C ALA A 327 27.37 1.06 -11.00
N PRO A 328 27.02 1.86 -9.97
CA PRO A 328 25.65 2.34 -9.80
C PRO A 328 25.11 2.94 -11.10
N LEU A 329 23.89 2.56 -11.49
CA LEU A 329 23.22 3.09 -12.67
C LEU A 329 23.13 4.63 -12.59
N PHE A 330 23.21 5.32 -13.72
CA PHE A 330 23.26 6.79 -13.83
C PHE A 330 24.48 7.48 -13.21
N SER A 331 25.46 6.73 -12.66
CA SER A 331 26.66 7.34 -12.08
C SER A 331 27.62 7.96 -13.11
N GLN A 332 27.43 7.66 -14.39
CA GLN A 332 28.23 8.17 -15.51
C GLN A 332 27.41 8.90 -16.58
N GLY A 333 26.12 9.17 -16.31
CA GLY A 333 25.21 9.80 -17.28
C GLY A 333 24.72 8.83 -18.36
N GLU A 334 24.60 7.55 -18.02
CA GLU A 334 24.17 6.48 -18.90
C GLU A 334 22.75 6.73 -19.45
N THR A 335 22.59 6.59 -20.77
CA THR A 335 21.28 6.63 -21.45
C THR A 335 20.88 5.28 -22.04
N ALA A 336 21.66 4.23 -21.75
CA ALA A 336 21.47 2.87 -22.22
C ALA A 336 22.05 1.87 -21.21
N ILE A 337 21.56 0.64 -21.25
CA ILE A 337 22.06 -0.48 -20.47
C ILE A 337 23.29 -1.09 -21.15
N ASP A 338 24.32 -1.44 -20.38
CA ASP A 338 25.52 -2.11 -20.88
C ASP A 338 25.16 -3.48 -21.45
N GLU A 339 25.73 -3.84 -22.61
CA GLU A 339 25.44 -5.11 -23.30
C GLU A 339 25.78 -6.35 -22.45
N LYS A 340 26.63 -6.20 -21.43
CA LYS A 340 27.01 -7.27 -20.49
C LYS A 340 26.22 -7.26 -19.18
N ALA A 341 25.31 -6.30 -18.99
CA ALA A 341 24.49 -6.25 -17.80
C ALA A 341 23.46 -7.39 -17.80
N VAL A 342 23.16 -7.93 -16.63
CA VAL A 342 22.23 -9.05 -16.47
C VAL A 342 20.86 -8.53 -16.10
N ILE A 343 19.86 -8.78 -16.96
CA ILE A 343 18.47 -8.41 -16.75
C ILE A 343 17.70 -9.64 -16.26
N LEU A 344 17.43 -9.69 -14.95
CA LEU A 344 16.97 -10.93 -14.30
C LEU A 344 15.52 -11.30 -14.62
N ASN A 345 14.70 -10.30 -14.95
CA ASN A 345 13.28 -10.49 -15.28
C ASN A 345 13.00 -10.63 -16.79
N GLY A 346 14.04 -10.58 -17.63
CA GLY A 346 13.93 -10.61 -19.08
C GLY A 346 13.26 -9.38 -19.70
N SER A 347 13.15 -8.26 -18.98
CA SER A 347 12.65 -6.99 -19.54
C SER A 347 13.54 -6.50 -20.69
N ASP A 348 12.92 -5.75 -21.61
CA ASP A 348 13.67 -5.06 -22.66
C ASP A 348 14.60 -3.98 -22.04
N PRO A 349 15.90 -3.98 -22.36
CA PRO A 349 16.85 -3.02 -21.79
C PRO A 349 16.47 -1.54 -22.04
N GLN A 350 15.88 -1.25 -23.21
CA GLN A 350 15.49 0.12 -23.55
C GLN A 350 14.22 0.55 -22.82
N ALA A 351 13.26 -0.35 -22.65
CA ALA A 351 12.07 -0.11 -21.83
C ALA A 351 12.46 0.17 -20.36
N LEU A 352 13.43 -0.57 -19.81
CA LEU A 352 13.95 -0.35 -18.47
C LEU A 352 14.52 1.07 -18.32
N ILE A 353 15.47 1.47 -19.17
CA ILE A 353 16.08 2.81 -19.06
C ILE A 353 15.04 3.92 -19.28
N ASN A 354 14.08 3.71 -20.19
CA ASN A 354 13.00 4.67 -20.43
C ASN A 354 12.11 4.83 -19.19
N GLY A 355 11.78 3.74 -18.49
CA GLY A 355 10.99 3.75 -17.26
C GLY A 355 11.66 4.58 -16.15
N PHE A 356 12.97 4.38 -15.94
CA PHE A 356 13.76 5.21 -15.02
C PHE A 356 13.71 6.70 -15.39
N LEU A 357 13.90 7.02 -16.68
CA LEU A 357 13.96 8.39 -17.18
C LEU A 357 12.60 9.13 -17.16
N GLN A 358 11.49 8.44 -16.85
CA GLN A 358 10.21 9.11 -16.59
C GLN A 358 10.25 9.97 -15.32
N VAL A 359 11.14 9.65 -14.38
CA VAL A 359 11.30 10.36 -13.10
C VAL A 359 12.75 10.86 -13.00
N PRO A 360 13.16 11.87 -13.79
CA PRO A 360 14.55 12.34 -13.81
C PRO A 360 14.96 13.03 -12.51
N GLN A 361 14.00 13.42 -11.68
CA GLN A 361 14.19 14.00 -10.35
C GLN A 361 13.11 13.48 -9.39
N ASP A 362 13.44 13.36 -8.10
CA ASP A 362 12.45 13.04 -7.06
C ASP A 362 11.64 14.28 -6.64
N SER A 363 10.73 14.12 -5.67
CA SER A 363 9.87 15.19 -5.18
C SER A 363 10.61 16.35 -4.50
N GLU A 364 11.86 16.17 -4.10
CA GLU A 364 12.73 17.23 -3.56
C GLU A 364 13.68 17.82 -4.62
N GLY A 365 13.59 17.34 -5.86
CA GLY A 365 14.42 17.80 -6.98
C GLY A 365 15.80 17.14 -7.05
N ASN A 366 16.06 16.09 -6.26
CA ASN A 366 17.32 15.37 -6.36
C ASN A 366 17.40 14.64 -7.70
N PRO A 367 18.54 14.67 -8.41
CA PRO A 367 18.66 14.01 -9.70
C PRO A 367 18.59 12.49 -9.57
N ILE A 368 18.10 11.85 -10.63
CA ILE A 368 18.07 10.40 -10.76
C ILE A 368 19.43 9.77 -10.45
N SER A 369 19.38 8.64 -9.74
CA SER A 369 20.54 7.82 -9.45
C SER A 369 20.13 6.35 -9.44
N GLY A 370 21.07 5.44 -9.62
CA GLY A 370 20.85 4.00 -9.49
C GLY A 370 20.64 3.54 -8.05
N THR A 371 20.40 4.44 -7.10
CA THR A 371 20.10 4.08 -5.72
C THR A 371 18.97 4.92 -5.19
N HIS A 372 17.83 4.30 -4.98
CA HIS A 372 16.60 5.02 -4.62
C HIS A 372 15.77 4.28 -3.58
N LEU A 373 15.04 5.09 -2.83
CA LEU A 373 14.07 4.69 -1.82
C LEU A 373 12.72 4.42 -2.51
N HIS A 374 12.08 3.32 -2.14
CA HIS A 374 10.77 2.90 -2.62
C HIS A 374 9.86 2.56 -1.45
N PHE A 375 8.55 2.72 -1.65
CA PHE A 375 7.54 2.26 -0.72
C PHE A 375 7.13 0.81 -0.99
N SER A 376 7.58 -0.10 -0.14
CA SER A 376 7.07 -1.46 0.00
C SER A 376 7.79 -2.19 1.15
N PRO A 377 7.10 -2.99 1.98
CA PRO A 377 7.77 -3.91 2.87
C PRO A 377 8.39 -5.04 2.04
N ALA A 378 9.59 -5.43 2.45
CA ALA A 378 10.09 -6.77 2.14
C ALA A 378 10.65 -7.42 3.38
N GLY A 379 10.59 -8.75 3.37
CA GLY A 379 11.28 -9.59 4.35
C GLY A 379 10.66 -9.57 5.75
N ASP A 380 9.38 -9.22 5.91
CA ASP A 380 8.60 -9.50 7.13
C ASP A 380 7.34 -10.32 6.81
N SER A 381 6.48 -10.55 7.82
CA SER A 381 5.26 -11.35 7.67
C SER A 381 4.25 -10.78 6.68
N ARG A 382 4.42 -9.53 6.24
CA ARG A 382 3.58 -8.90 5.22
C ARG A 382 3.96 -9.38 3.81
N GLY A 383 5.20 -9.83 3.59
CA GLY A 383 5.67 -10.39 2.31
C GLY A 383 6.58 -9.45 1.51
N ASN A 384 6.93 -9.85 0.29
CA ASN A 384 7.69 -9.02 -0.66
C ASN A 384 6.73 -8.44 -1.69
N PHE A 385 6.24 -7.24 -1.46
CA PHE A 385 5.54 -6.51 -2.50
C PHE A 385 6.58 -5.75 -3.34
N ALA A 386 6.44 -5.77 -4.66
CA ALA A 386 7.31 -5.00 -5.54
C ALA A 386 6.53 -3.76 -5.97
N ASP A 387 6.94 -2.59 -5.49
CA ASP A 387 6.51 -1.33 -6.05
C ASP A 387 7.75 -0.61 -6.58
N ALA A 388 7.73 -0.32 -7.88
CA ALA A 388 8.80 0.41 -8.53
C ALA A 388 8.72 1.93 -8.28
N THR A 389 7.65 2.46 -7.67
CA THR A 389 7.50 3.89 -7.41
C THR A 389 8.67 4.41 -6.58
N VAL A 390 9.36 5.43 -7.10
CA VAL A 390 10.50 6.06 -6.42
C VAL A 390 10.00 7.21 -5.54
N GLU A 391 10.46 7.21 -4.29
CA GLU A 391 10.16 8.28 -3.34
C GLU A 391 11.34 9.24 -3.17
N ARG A 392 12.59 8.73 -3.13
CA ARG A 392 13.80 9.56 -3.00
C ARG A 392 15.00 8.99 -3.75
N TYR A 393 15.84 9.85 -4.33
CA TYR A 393 17.13 9.47 -4.91
C TYR A 393 18.27 9.70 -3.91
N LEU A 394 19.12 8.69 -3.74
CA LEU A 394 20.32 8.77 -2.91
C LEU A 394 21.55 9.10 -3.75
N THR A 395 22.49 9.82 -3.15
CA THR A 395 23.78 10.11 -3.77
C THR A 395 24.74 8.94 -3.60
N ASN A 396 25.33 8.50 -4.71
CA ASN A 396 26.44 7.55 -4.73
C ASN A 396 27.77 8.30 -4.90
N THR A 397 28.72 8.09 -3.99
CA THR A 397 30.09 8.60 -4.11
C THR A 397 31.06 7.43 -4.25
N PRO A 398 31.51 7.09 -5.47
CA PRO A 398 32.47 6.01 -5.69
C PRO A 398 33.76 6.23 -4.91
N LEU A 399 34.24 5.17 -4.25
CA LEU A 399 35.57 5.13 -3.63
C LEU A 399 36.56 4.38 -4.52
N ASN A 400 36.07 3.36 -5.24
CA ASN A 400 36.78 2.63 -6.27
C ASN A 400 35.77 1.96 -7.21
N LYS A 401 36.24 1.08 -8.11
CA LYS A 401 35.43 0.43 -9.15
C LYS A 401 34.26 -0.42 -8.62
N LYS A 402 34.38 -1.00 -7.42
CA LYS A 402 33.39 -1.93 -6.85
C LYS A 402 32.86 -1.49 -5.47
N ALA A 403 33.17 -0.27 -5.03
CA ALA A 403 32.79 0.21 -3.71
C ALA A 403 32.61 1.72 -3.67
N GLY A 404 31.71 2.18 -2.80
CA GLY A 404 31.42 3.59 -2.62
C GLY A 404 30.64 3.90 -1.35
N ARG A 405 30.32 5.17 -1.18
CA ARG A 405 29.47 5.69 -0.11
C ARG A 405 28.09 6.02 -0.67
N ILE A 406 27.08 5.82 0.16
CA ILE A 406 25.69 6.19 -0.12
C ILE A 406 25.28 7.23 0.91
N SER A 407 24.63 8.31 0.48
CA SER A 407 24.09 9.33 1.37
C SER A 407 22.80 9.95 0.84
N GLY A 408 21.91 10.34 1.74
CA GLY A 408 20.72 11.13 1.46
C GLY A 408 20.29 11.91 2.71
N GLU A 409 19.74 13.10 2.52
CA GLU A 409 19.11 13.90 3.56
C GLU A 409 17.83 14.50 2.97
N PHE A 410 16.69 14.16 3.57
CA PHE A 410 15.37 14.40 2.99
C PHE A 410 14.43 15.00 4.05
N GLU A 411 13.67 16.02 3.68
CA GLU A 411 12.58 16.53 4.50
C GLU A 411 11.32 15.73 4.19
N LEU A 412 10.91 14.88 5.13
CA LEU A 412 9.76 14.02 4.95
C LEU A 412 8.47 14.75 5.34
N SER A 413 7.47 14.67 4.45
CA SER A 413 6.08 14.97 4.80
C SER A 413 5.59 14.09 5.96
N PRO A 414 4.53 14.48 6.68
CA PRO A 414 3.95 13.64 7.73
C PRO A 414 3.64 12.21 7.26
N GLU A 415 3.08 12.04 6.07
CA GLU A 415 2.72 10.75 5.50
C GLU A 415 3.96 9.89 5.22
N GLU A 416 5.04 10.49 4.73
CA GLU A 416 6.33 9.82 4.55
C GLU A 416 6.98 9.45 5.88
N GLN A 417 6.81 10.27 6.92
CA GLN A 417 7.24 9.90 8.27
C GLN A 417 6.45 8.70 8.78
N ALA A 418 5.12 8.69 8.61
CA ALA A 418 4.28 7.56 8.97
C ALA A 418 4.69 6.29 8.22
N ALA A 419 4.89 6.38 6.90
CA ALA A 419 5.35 5.29 6.05
C ALA A 419 6.72 4.74 6.47
N PHE A 420 7.68 5.63 6.73
CA PHE A 420 9.02 5.24 7.22
C PHE A 420 8.87 4.49 8.54
N LEU A 421 8.15 5.06 9.50
CA LEU A 421 8.02 4.49 10.84
C LEU A 421 7.23 3.17 10.88
N ALA A 422 6.31 2.96 9.93
CA ALA A 422 5.64 1.68 9.68
C ALA A 422 6.56 0.59 9.08
N GLY A 423 7.78 0.97 8.68
CA GLY A 423 8.73 0.07 8.02
C GLY A 423 8.34 -0.27 6.59
N ASN A 424 7.69 0.66 5.88
CA ASN A 424 7.21 0.45 4.52
C ASN A 424 8.19 0.92 3.45
N PHE A 425 9.46 1.15 3.79
CA PHE A 425 10.46 1.54 2.82
C PHE A 425 11.56 0.50 2.61
N TYR A 426 12.10 0.49 1.40
CA TYR A 426 13.34 -0.19 1.07
C TYR A 426 14.17 0.66 0.12
N ILE A 427 15.46 0.38 0.05
CA ILE A 427 16.37 1.01 -0.90
C ILE A 427 16.80 -0.05 -1.91
N ASN A 428 16.63 0.25 -3.18
CA ASN A 428 17.15 -0.58 -4.26
C ASN A 428 18.43 0.02 -4.82
N LEU A 429 19.37 -0.83 -5.20
CA LEU A 429 20.63 -0.45 -5.83
C LEU A 429 20.73 -1.16 -7.17
N HIS A 430 20.66 -0.37 -8.24
CA HIS A 430 20.79 -0.79 -9.62
C HIS A 430 22.21 -0.51 -10.09
N THR A 431 22.79 -1.45 -10.82
CA THR A 431 24.11 -1.29 -11.44
C THR A 431 24.10 -1.60 -12.91
N ASN A 432 25.07 -1.06 -13.66
CA ASN A 432 25.04 -1.12 -15.11
C ASN A 432 26.40 -1.22 -15.81
N VAL A 433 27.42 -0.48 -15.37
CA VAL A 433 28.67 -0.36 -16.15
C VAL A 433 29.78 -1.27 -15.65
N ASP A 434 30.39 -2.04 -16.56
CA ASP A 434 31.60 -2.86 -16.35
C ASP A 434 32.88 -1.98 -16.24
N ILE A 435 33.06 -1.30 -15.10
CA ILE A 435 34.19 -0.36 -14.90
C ILE A 435 35.56 -1.08 -14.83
N ASP A 436 35.59 -2.33 -14.34
CA ASP A 436 36.84 -3.05 -14.14
C ASP A 436 37.21 -4.02 -15.27
N LYS A 437 36.30 -4.21 -16.23
CA LYS A 437 36.46 -5.04 -17.44
C LYS A 437 36.58 -6.52 -17.11
N ASP A 438 35.95 -6.96 -16.02
CA ASP A 438 35.93 -8.37 -15.62
C ASP A 438 34.90 -9.20 -16.42
N GLY A 439 34.07 -8.53 -17.23
CA GLY A 439 33.07 -9.17 -18.07
C GLY A 439 31.65 -9.08 -17.52
N LYS A 440 31.44 -8.42 -16.37
CA LYS A 440 30.13 -8.21 -15.76
C LYS A 440 29.72 -6.73 -15.84
N GLY A 441 28.54 -6.44 -16.41
CA GLY A 441 27.96 -5.09 -16.41
C GLY A 441 27.27 -4.73 -15.09
N GLY A 442 26.80 -5.71 -14.33
CA GLY A 442 25.96 -5.51 -13.14
C GLY A 442 24.49 -5.84 -13.40
N PHE A 443 23.59 -5.31 -12.57
CA PHE A 443 22.18 -5.73 -12.49
C PHE A 443 21.24 -4.52 -12.54
N PRO A 444 20.75 -4.14 -13.74
CA PRO A 444 19.87 -2.98 -13.92
C PRO A 444 18.49 -3.17 -13.31
N THR A 445 18.08 -4.40 -13.04
CA THR A 445 16.82 -4.71 -12.34
C THR A 445 16.98 -4.66 -10.81
N GLY A 446 18.22 -4.58 -10.31
CA GLY A 446 18.53 -4.56 -8.87
C GLY A 446 19.66 -5.53 -8.55
N GLU A 447 20.80 -5.01 -8.13
CA GLU A 447 21.92 -5.79 -7.60
C GLU A 447 21.74 -6.10 -6.13
N ASN A 448 21.25 -5.13 -5.36
CA ASN A 448 21.13 -5.23 -3.92
C ASN A 448 19.89 -4.47 -3.41
N ARG A 449 19.23 -5.00 -2.39
CA ARG A 449 18.08 -4.38 -1.72
C ARG A 449 18.36 -4.24 -0.24
N VAL A 450 18.09 -3.06 0.33
CA VAL A 450 18.23 -2.82 1.76
C VAL A 450 16.86 -2.48 2.35
N ASN A 451 16.32 -3.37 3.16
CA ASN A 451 15.00 -3.19 3.77
C ASN A 451 15.08 -2.26 5.00
N LEU A 452 14.21 -1.26 5.04
CA LEU A 452 14.00 -0.37 6.18
C LEU A 452 12.70 -0.77 6.89
N ASN A 453 12.54 -2.07 7.17
CA ASN A 453 11.32 -2.64 7.76
C ASN A 453 11.34 -2.61 9.30
N GLN A 454 10.32 -3.18 9.93
CA GLN A 454 10.16 -3.24 11.40
C GLN A 454 11.27 -4.01 12.13
N ASN A 455 12.08 -4.83 11.43
CA ASN A 455 13.25 -5.45 12.06
C ASN A 455 14.36 -4.43 12.31
N VAL A 456 14.41 -3.37 11.48
CA VAL A 456 15.42 -2.31 11.53
C VAL A 456 14.90 -1.07 12.26
N ILE A 457 13.62 -0.74 12.06
CA ILE A 457 12.93 0.35 12.73
C ILE A 457 12.24 -0.24 13.95
N LYS A 458 12.83 0.00 15.13
CA LYS A 458 12.38 -0.59 16.38
C LYS A 458 11.77 0.46 17.27
N PHE A 459 10.75 0.10 18.04
CA PHE A 459 10.26 0.99 19.08
C PHE A 459 11.26 1.07 20.24
N ALA A 460 11.49 2.27 20.78
CA ALA A 460 12.56 2.56 21.74
C ALA A 460 12.15 2.50 23.23
#